data_AF-A0A9W7E2G9-F1
#
_entry.id   AF-A0A9W7E2G9-F1
#
_cell.length_a   1.000
_cell.length_b   1.000
_cell.length_c   1.000
_cell.angle_alpha   90.00
_cell.angle_beta   90.00
_cell.angle_gamma   90.00
#
_symmetry.space_group_name_H-M   'P 1'
#
loop_
_entity.id
_entity.type
_entity.pdbx_description
1 polymer ?
#
loop_
_entity_poly.entity_id
_entity_poly.type
_entity_poly.pdbx_seq_one_letter_code
_entity_poly.pdbx_strand_id
1 'polypeptide(L)'
;MPLQITYETSTYALRSSISPALPIAGGSAAAGAITSTGASIEGIAVSLDSPLISHTFNARVNPVQRGLGVTAGLKVLARTAVNLAVVYAAVMIVVLVKERVAAASSGGEDGVPSAVGVGVPGLTGASASLRLACGAVRSRSLKVLSVLFSPLAGLKPSLNHYARLAWGGLARARDGYLARTRVPCPPMDIKGDDWGVATLVAKEEAGGGGCYAIHTFAIPRGRTLPVGMAQKVNLCCLDKGDNVVRGGFHLANPRHEEGRFKVVGTKGTREDEGVWGKEKASLDRTLWEEVQVGDEVAIKPGKRTLEYRGQALPVTDMVYVCNGLGVVPMIGQAREVLNAQASSVKTCTVVWINERPGQFYQEAYKELEDEFYKHNRRLDVSCCLERDVYGGNLGENGEIDASVPGYGEGTMAVVAGPDYFVKKVNVYLQQRGYPADCICALG
;
A
#
# COMPACT_ATOMS: atom_id res chain seq x y z
N MET A 1 -19.80 -53.68 -4.14
CA MET A 1 -18.52 -54.03 -4.78
C MET A 1 -17.83 -52.72 -5.15
N PRO A 2 -16.72 -52.34 -4.51
CA PRO A 2 -16.02 -51.10 -4.85
C PRO A 2 -15.15 -51.31 -6.09
N LEU A 3 -15.25 -50.37 -7.04
CA LEU A 3 -14.44 -50.30 -8.25
C LEU A 3 -12.99 -49.93 -7.88
N GLN A 4 -12.06 -50.84 -8.12
CA GLN A 4 -10.62 -50.53 -8.18
C GLN A 4 -10.32 -49.83 -9.50
N ILE A 5 -9.87 -48.59 -9.43
CA ILE A 5 -9.24 -47.90 -10.57
C ILE A 5 -7.74 -48.08 -10.39
N THR A 6 -7.15 -48.91 -11.23
CA THR A 6 -5.71 -49.09 -11.39
C THR A 6 -5.19 -47.99 -12.31
N TYR A 7 -4.19 -47.23 -11.88
CA TYR A 7 -3.46 -46.31 -12.75
C TYR A 7 -2.18 -47.00 -13.21
N GLU A 8 -2.04 -47.21 -14.51
CA GLU A 8 -0.78 -47.61 -15.15
C GLU A 8 0.12 -46.37 -15.29
N THR A 9 1.25 -46.37 -14.59
CA THR A 9 2.34 -45.42 -14.80
C THR A 9 3.16 -45.85 -16.00
N SER A 10 2.93 -45.23 -17.15
CA SER A 10 3.78 -45.36 -18.33
C SER A 10 5.07 -44.57 -18.11
N THR A 11 6.17 -45.28 -17.89
CA THR A 11 7.53 -44.73 -17.88
C THR A 11 7.99 -44.55 -19.33
N TYR A 12 8.07 -43.31 -19.79
CA TYR A 12 8.68 -42.99 -21.09
C TYR A 12 10.20 -42.92 -20.93
N ALA A 13 10.91 -43.81 -21.62
CA ALA A 13 12.35 -43.75 -21.76
C ALA A 13 12.75 -42.55 -22.64
N LEU A 14 13.59 -41.66 -22.08
CA LEU A 14 14.27 -40.60 -22.82
C LEU A 14 15.18 -41.22 -23.89
N ARG A 15 14.79 -41.08 -25.16
CA ARG A 15 15.67 -41.32 -26.32
C ARG A 15 16.66 -40.16 -26.44
N SER A 16 17.92 -40.40 -26.10
CA SER A 16 19.04 -39.53 -26.48
C SER A 16 19.30 -39.67 -27.98
N SER A 17 18.89 -38.70 -28.79
CA SER A 17 19.32 -38.60 -30.19
C SER A 17 20.70 -37.94 -30.24
N ILE A 18 21.74 -38.77 -30.23
CA ILE A 18 23.10 -38.40 -30.64
C ILE A 18 23.07 -38.22 -32.16
N SER A 19 23.32 -37.00 -32.64
CA SER A 19 23.63 -36.76 -34.05
C SER A 19 25.13 -36.98 -34.30
N PRO A 20 25.53 -37.57 -35.44
CA PRO A 20 26.89 -38.00 -35.69
C PRO A 20 27.80 -36.81 -36.06
N ALA A 21 28.95 -36.72 -35.38
CA ALA A 21 30.05 -35.84 -35.76
C ALA A 21 30.83 -36.43 -36.95
N LEU A 22 31.17 -35.57 -37.90
CA LEU A 22 32.07 -35.86 -39.03
C LEU A 22 33.52 -36.04 -38.55
N PRO A 23 34.35 -36.82 -39.27
CA PRO A 23 35.68 -37.20 -38.83
C PRO A 23 36.71 -36.09 -39.11
N ILE A 24 37.46 -35.69 -38.08
CA ILE A 24 38.74 -35.00 -38.23
C ILE A 24 39.84 -36.04 -37.95
N ALA A 25 40.71 -36.22 -38.95
CA ALA A 25 41.85 -37.10 -38.90
C ALA A 25 43.05 -36.45 -38.20
N GLY A 26 43.75 -37.24 -37.37
CA GLY A 26 45.19 -37.09 -37.14
C GLY A 26 45.58 -36.63 -35.73
N GLY A 27 46.37 -37.47 -35.02
CA GLY A 27 47.19 -37.01 -33.90
C GLY A 27 47.31 -37.98 -32.74
N SER A 28 48.32 -38.84 -32.80
CA SER A 28 48.71 -39.88 -31.85
C SER A 28 49.07 -39.39 -30.43
N ALA A 29 48.89 -40.33 -29.47
CA ALA A 29 49.63 -40.57 -28.22
C ALA A 29 49.36 -39.69 -26.98
N ALA A 30 48.73 -40.28 -25.95
CA ALA A 30 49.41 -40.83 -24.77
C ALA A 30 48.38 -41.28 -23.72
N ALA A 31 48.56 -42.52 -23.25
CA ALA A 31 47.75 -43.14 -22.21
C ALA A 31 48.09 -42.57 -20.83
N GLY A 32 47.05 -42.29 -20.04
CA GLY A 32 47.15 -41.94 -18.62
C GLY A 32 45.82 -42.22 -17.93
N ALA A 33 45.63 -43.46 -17.52
CA ALA A 33 44.47 -43.89 -16.73
C ALA A 33 44.60 -43.38 -15.29
N ILE A 34 43.65 -42.55 -14.84
CA ILE A 34 43.35 -42.35 -13.43
C ILE A 34 41.84 -42.49 -13.27
N THR A 35 41.47 -43.57 -12.60
CA THR A 35 40.14 -43.90 -12.09
C THR A 35 39.73 -42.89 -11.01
N SER A 36 38.65 -42.15 -11.22
CA SER A 36 37.91 -41.50 -10.13
C SER A 36 36.50 -42.07 -10.05
N THR A 37 36.25 -42.73 -8.92
CA THR A 37 34.97 -43.26 -8.45
C THR A 37 33.86 -42.22 -8.52
N GLY A 38 32.78 -42.58 -9.21
CA GLY A 38 31.55 -41.79 -9.29
C GLY A 38 30.80 -41.78 -7.96
N ALA A 39 30.54 -40.57 -7.46
CA ALA A 39 29.43 -40.31 -6.56
C ALA A 39 28.34 -39.65 -7.40
N SER A 40 27.32 -40.43 -7.75
CA SER A 40 26.07 -39.96 -8.33
C SER A 40 25.30 -39.22 -7.24
N ILE A 41 25.31 -37.89 -7.27
CA ILE A 41 24.37 -37.08 -6.49
C ILE A 41 23.10 -37.02 -7.33
N GLU A 42 22.09 -37.79 -6.93
CA GLU A 42 20.73 -37.64 -7.42
C GLU A 42 20.26 -36.21 -7.10
N GLY A 43 20.17 -35.38 -8.14
CA GLY A 43 19.52 -34.08 -8.06
C GLY A 43 18.03 -34.31 -7.82
N ILE A 44 17.57 -34.00 -6.62
CA ILE A 44 16.15 -33.91 -6.31
C ILE A 44 15.63 -32.65 -7.00
N ALA A 45 15.10 -32.80 -8.21
CA ALA A 45 14.16 -31.83 -8.76
C ALA A 45 12.84 -32.00 -8.00
N VAL A 46 12.52 -31.06 -7.13
CA VAL A 46 11.18 -30.98 -6.50
C VAL A 46 10.22 -30.41 -7.55
N SER A 47 9.62 -31.32 -8.32
CA SER A 47 8.40 -31.03 -9.09
C SER A 47 7.29 -30.59 -8.13
N LEU A 48 6.57 -29.51 -8.47
CA LEU A 48 5.37 -29.03 -7.78
C LEU A 48 4.17 -30.00 -7.98
N ASP A 49 4.37 -31.29 -7.75
CA ASP A 49 3.32 -32.31 -7.82
C ASP A 49 2.53 -32.45 -6.49
N SER A 50 2.77 -31.58 -5.52
CA SER A 50 2.02 -31.56 -4.26
C SER A 50 0.98 -30.42 -4.26
N PRO A 51 -0.33 -30.70 -4.10
CA PRO A 51 -1.35 -29.66 -4.05
C PRO A 51 -1.13 -28.74 -2.84
N LEU A 52 -1.05 -27.43 -3.10
CA LEU A 52 -0.90 -26.35 -2.11
C LEU A 52 -2.20 -26.13 -1.30
N ILE A 53 -2.72 -27.12 -0.57
CA ILE A 53 -3.82 -26.91 0.39
C ILE A 53 -3.69 -27.84 1.61
N SER A 54 -3.38 -27.29 2.78
CA SER A 54 -3.93 -27.74 4.07
C SER A 54 -3.53 -26.77 5.20
N HIS A 55 -4.46 -25.92 5.63
CA HIS A 55 -4.94 -25.85 7.02
C HIS A 55 -6.14 -24.90 7.09
N THR A 56 -7.33 -25.49 7.17
CA THR A 56 -8.62 -24.83 7.31
C THR A 56 -8.84 -24.33 8.75
N PHE A 57 -9.08 -23.03 8.89
CA PHE A 57 -9.51 -22.39 10.14
C PHE A 57 -11.05 -22.46 10.22
N ASN A 58 -11.59 -23.39 11.02
CA ASN A 58 -13.03 -23.51 11.27
C ASN A 58 -13.37 -22.91 12.64
N ALA A 59 -13.97 -21.72 12.67
CA ALA A 59 -14.61 -21.16 13.86
C ALA A 59 -16.13 -21.29 13.73
N ARG A 60 -16.73 -22.24 14.46
CA ARG A 60 -18.19 -22.35 14.65
C ARG A 60 -18.64 -21.35 15.71
N VAL A 61 -19.57 -20.45 15.36
CA VAL A 61 -20.29 -19.60 16.33
C VAL A 61 -21.75 -20.07 16.43
N ASN A 62 -22.19 -20.33 17.66
CA ASN A 62 -23.52 -20.84 18.01
C ASN A 62 -24.63 -19.78 17.83
N PRO A 63 -25.79 -20.11 17.22
CA PRO A 63 -26.86 -19.13 16.92
C PRO A 63 -27.85 -18.83 18.07
N VAL A 64 -27.66 -19.35 19.29
CA VAL A 64 -28.70 -19.32 20.34
C VAL A 64 -28.70 -18.04 21.21
N GLN A 65 -27.70 -17.15 21.09
CA GLN A 65 -27.60 -15.96 21.96
C GLN A 65 -28.31 -14.68 21.46
N ARG A 66 -29.02 -14.70 20.32
CA ARG A 66 -29.63 -13.48 19.74
C ARG A 66 -30.98 -13.05 20.34
N GLY A 67 -31.61 -13.85 21.21
CA GLY A 67 -32.98 -13.58 21.67
C GLY A 67 -33.13 -12.67 22.91
N LEU A 68 -32.11 -12.55 23.77
CA LEU A 68 -32.25 -11.92 25.10
C LEU A 68 -31.77 -10.45 25.18
N GLY A 69 -31.14 -9.92 24.13
CA GLY A 69 -30.56 -8.57 24.13
C GLY A 69 -31.52 -7.42 23.78
N VAL A 70 -32.69 -7.71 23.21
CA VAL A 70 -33.55 -6.69 22.58
C VAL A 70 -34.35 -5.87 23.61
N THR A 71 -34.73 -6.47 24.74
CA THR A 71 -35.55 -5.80 25.77
C THR A 71 -34.72 -4.94 26.74
N ALA A 72 -33.44 -5.27 26.93
CA ALA A 72 -32.50 -4.46 27.72
C ALA A 72 -32.05 -3.20 26.96
N GLY A 73 -31.86 -3.29 25.64
CA GLY A 73 -31.47 -2.16 24.79
C GLY A 73 -32.52 -1.04 24.76
N LEU A 74 -33.81 -1.38 24.75
CA LEU A 74 -34.88 -0.37 24.66
C LEU A 74 -34.98 0.52 25.93
N LYS A 75 -34.73 -0.04 27.12
CA LYS A 75 -34.76 0.72 28.38
C LYS A 75 -33.56 1.67 28.49
N VAL A 76 -32.41 1.31 27.92
CA VAL A 76 -31.22 2.16 27.87
C VAL A 76 -31.41 3.30 26.86
N LEU A 77 -32.04 3.03 25.72
CA LEU A 77 -32.39 4.05 24.72
C LEU A 77 -33.40 5.08 25.26
N ALA A 78 -34.42 4.64 26.00
CA ALA A 78 -35.39 5.56 26.60
C ALA A 78 -34.75 6.49 27.66
N ARG A 79 -33.87 5.96 28.51
CA ARG A 79 -33.16 6.77 29.52
C ARG A 79 -32.15 7.75 28.89
N THR A 80 -31.49 7.36 27.80
CA THR A 80 -30.56 8.25 27.09
C THR A 80 -31.28 9.36 26.35
N ALA A 81 -32.46 9.11 25.77
CA ALA A 81 -33.28 10.14 25.14
C ALA A 81 -33.76 11.21 26.14
N VAL A 82 -34.21 10.80 27.33
CA VAL A 82 -34.64 11.74 28.39
C VAL A 82 -33.46 12.61 28.86
N ASN A 83 -32.28 12.01 29.07
CA ASN A 83 -31.10 12.77 29.47
C ASN A 83 -30.64 13.77 28.39
N LEU A 84 -30.74 13.40 27.11
CA LEU A 84 -30.41 14.29 26.00
C LEU A 84 -31.36 15.49 25.92
N ALA A 85 -32.67 15.26 26.13
CA ALA A 85 -33.67 16.33 26.14
C ALA A 85 -33.44 17.33 27.28
N VAL A 86 -33.06 16.85 28.48
CA VAL A 86 -32.74 17.72 29.63
C VAL A 86 -31.48 18.56 29.35
N VAL A 87 -30.44 17.97 28.77
CA VAL A 87 -29.22 18.70 28.39
C VAL A 87 -29.52 19.75 27.32
N TYR A 88 -30.33 19.41 26.31
CA TYR A 88 -30.73 20.33 25.25
C TYR A 88 -31.53 21.52 25.80
N ALA A 89 -32.48 21.27 26.71
CA ALA A 89 -33.24 22.31 27.38
C ALA A 89 -32.34 23.24 28.21
N ALA A 90 -31.37 22.69 28.94
CA ALA A 90 -30.42 23.49 29.72
C ALA A 90 -29.53 24.38 28.84
N VAL A 91 -29.05 23.86 27.70
CA VAL A 91 -28.26 24.65 26.74
C VAL A 91 -29.10 25.77 26.12
N MET A 92 -30.35 25.48 25.74
CA MET A 92 -31.25 26.50 25.19
C MET A 92 -31.55 27.62 26.18
N ILE A 93 -31.72 27.32 27.48
CA ILE A 93 -31.88 28.34 28.52
C ILE A 93 -30.65 29.24 28.61
N VAL A 94 -29.43 28.67 28.56
CA VAL A 94 -28.18 29.45 28.60
C VAL A 94 -28.05 30.37 27.39
N VAL A 95 -28.40 29.89 26.20
CA VAL A 95 -28.37 30.69 24.97
C VAL A 95 -29.36 31.85 25.05
N LEU A 96 -30.61 31.59 25.47
CA LEU A 96 -31.65 32.62 25.59
C LEU A 96 -31.29 33.69 26.63
N VAL A 97 -30.65 33.32 27.74
CA VAL A 97 -30.16 34.28 28.75
C VAL A 97 -29.03 35.14 28.17
N LYS A 98 -28.12 34.54 27.41
CA LYS A 98 -26.99 35.26 26.80
C LYS A 98 -27.48 36.30 25.77
N GLU A 99 -28.47 35.96 24.94
CA GLU A 99 -29.06 36.90 24.00
C GLU A 99 -29.81 38.05 24.69
N ARG A 100 -30.55 37.76 25.76
CA ARG A 100 -31.23 38.79 26.56
C ARG A 100 -30.25 39.76 27.21
N VAL A 101 -29.09 39.28 27.67
CA VAL A 101 -28.02 40.12 28.24
C VAL A 101 -27.34 40.97 27.16
N ALA A 102 -27.11 40.40 25.98
CA ALA A 102 -26.53 41.15 24.85
C ALA A 102 -27.48 42.27 24.37
N ALA A 103 -28.78 41.98 24.24
CA ALA A 103 -29.79 42.96 23.85
C ALA A 103 -29.99 44.09 24.87
N ALA A 104 -29.76 43.82 26.17
CA ALA A 104 -29.81 44.84 27.21
C ALA A 104 -28.57 45.78 27.21
N SER A 105 -27.48 45.38 26.54
CA SER A 105 -26.22 46.14 26.53
C SER A 105 -26.06 47.12 25.36
N SER A 106 -26.95 47.08 24.37
CA SER A 106 -26.86 47.91 23.15
C SER A 106 -27.80 49.12 23.14
N GLY A 107 -28.40 49.47 24.27
CA GLY A 107 -29.33 50.61 24.38
C GLY A 107 -28.72 51.77 25.16
N GLY A 108 -27.86 52.57 24.52
CA GLY A 108 -27.44 53.85 25.10
C GLY A 108 -26.12 54.36 24.56
N GLU A 109 -26.13 54.96 23.37
CA GLU A 109 -25.15 55.99 22.98
C GLU A 109 -25.67 56.69 21.72
N ASP A 110 -26.42 57.79 21.90
CA ASP A 110 -26.67 58.77 20.86
C ASP A 110 -26.24 60.16 21.36
N GLY A 111 -25.18 60.67 20.75
CA GLY A 111 -24.97 62.08 20.39
C GLY A 111 -24.57 63.09 21.47
N VAL A 112 -23.42 63.76 21.28
CA VAL A 112 -23.23 65.24 21.27
C VAL A 112 -21.77 65.55 20.84
N PRO A 113 -21.51 66.64 20.08
CA PRO A 113 -20.24 66.85 19.37
C PRO A 113 -19.21 67.68 20.14
N SER A 114 -17.96 67.55 19.68
CA SER A 114 -16.74 68.17 20.22
C SER A 114 -16.69 69.68 19.96
N ALA A 115 -16.40 70.46 21.02
CA ALA A 115 -15.89 71.82 20.90
C ALA A 115 -14.79 72.09 21.95
N VAL A 116 -13.68 72.61 21.41
CA VAL A 116 -12.50 73.32 21.93
C VAL A 116 -12.58 73.93 23.35
N GLY A 117 -11.51 73.78 24.13
CA GLY A 117 -10.92 74.90 24.89
C GLY A 117 -10.53 74.69 26.36
N VAL A 118 -9.21 74.62 26.62
CA VAL A 118 -8.43 75.26 27.71
C VAL A 118 -8.89 75.16 29.18
N GLY A 119 -7.99 74.72 30.08
CA GLY A 119 -7.97 75.16 31.48
C GLY A 119 -7.59 74.11 32.53
N VAL A 120 -6.45 74.33 33.19
CA VAL A 120 -5.86 73.59 34.34
C VAL A 120 -6.46 74.16 35.67
N PRO A 121 -6.11 73.70 36.90
CA PRO A 121 -6.35 72.44 37.62
C PRO A 121 -7.22 72.59 38.91
N GLY A 122 -7.60 71.47 39.55
CA GLY A 122 -7.65 71.39 41.02
C GLY A 122 -8.99 71.04 41.70
N LEU A 123 -8.85 70.33 42.83
CA LEU A 123 -9.83 70.03 43.91
C LEU A 123 -10.85 68.92 43.62
N THR A 124 -10.60 67.67 44.05
CA THR A 124 -10.95 67.09 45.37
C THR A 124 -12.42 67.16 45.74
N GLY A 125 -13.09 66.01 45.75
CA GLY A 125 -14.33 65.82 46.49
C GLY A 125 -15.35 64.94 45.78
N ALA A 126 -15.80 63.89 46.48
CA ALA A 126 -16.98 63.07 46.18
C ALA A 126 -16.88 62.06 45.02
N SER A 127 -16.58 60.79 45.37
CA SER A 127 -17.30 59.61 44.86
C SER A 127 -16.86 58.34 45.58
N ALA A 128 -17.14 58.29 46.89
CA ALA A 128 -17.08 57.08 47.69
C ALA A 128 -18.52 56.64 48.05
N SER A 129 -19.34 56.27 47.06
CA SER A 129 -20.68 55.72 47.31
C SER A 129 -21.19 54.77 46.23
N LEU A 130 -20.34 54.25 45.34
CA LEU A 130 -20.76 53.29 44.31
C LEU A 130 -19.80 52.11 44.11
N ARG A 131 -19.14 51.65 45.19
CA ARG A 131 -18.35 50.41 45.20
C ARG A 131 -18.81 49.35 46.21
N LEU A 132 -19.94 49.55 46.88
CA LEU A 132 -20.47 48.58 47.86
C LEU A 132 -21.66 47.74 47.38
N ALA A 133 -22.25 48.03 46.21
CA ALA A 133 -23.38 47.24 45.69
C ALA A 133 -22.99 46.08 44.74
N CYS A 134 -21.77 46.07 44.18
CA CYS A 134 -21.37 45.04 43.20
C CYS A 134 -20.62 43.84 43.79
N GLY A 135 -20.20 43.92 45.07
CA GLY A 135 -19.45 42.84 45.74
C GLY A 135 -20.34 41.76 46.39
N ALA A 136 -21.56 42.11 46.81
CA ALA A 136 -22.43 41.20 47.56
C ALA A 136 -23.26 40.25 46.67
N VAL A 137 -23.49 40.59 45.40
CA VAL A 137 -24.27 39.74 44.47
C VAL A 137 -23.42 38.62 43.86
N ARG A 138 -22.09 38.79 43.74
CA ARG A 138 -21.20 37.72 43.24
C ARG A 138 -20.95 36.60 44.25
N SER A 139 -21.04 36.87 45.55
CA SER A 139 -20.72 35.88 46.60
C SER A 139 -21.84 34.86 46.86
N ARG A 140 -23.11 35.28 46.81
CA ARG A 140 -24.25 34.38 47.08
C ARG A 140 -24.66 33.53 45.87
N SER A 141 -24.52 34.04 44.65
CA SER A 141 -24.84 33.27 43.43
C SER A 141 -23.84 32.14 43.16
N LEU A 142 -22.57 32.31 43.53
CA LEU A 142 -21.55 31.26 43.38
C LEU A 142 -21.71 30.09 44.36
N LYS A 143 -22.24 30.33 45.58
CA LYS A 143 -22.55 29.26 46.54
C LYS A 143 -23.78 28.44 46.18
N VAL A 144 -24.79 29.06 45.56
CA VAL A 144 -25.97 28.35 45.03
C VAL A 144 -25.59 27.51 43.80
N LEU A 145 -24.71 28.03 42.94
CA LEU A 145 -24.14 27.26 41.83
C LEU A 145 -23.27 26.09 42.32
N SER A 146 -22.43 26.24 43.34
CA SER A 146 -21.62 25.11 43.83
C SER A 146 -22.46 23.96 44.42
N VAL A 147 -23.61 24.27 45.03
CA VAL A 147 -24.51 23.23 45.57
C VAL A 147 -25.31 22.55 44.45
N LEU A 148 -25.69 23.28 43.39
CA LEU A 148 -26.37 22.71 42.22
C LEU A 148 -25.43 21.89 41.31
N PHE A 149 -24.13 22.19 41.29
CA PHE A 149 -23.13 21.50 40.45
C PHE A 149 -22.32 20.42 41.17
N SER A 150 -22.42 20.29 42.50
CA SER A 150 -21.78 19.20 43.26
C SER A 150 -22.22 17.77 42.82
N PRO A 151 -23.49 17.48 42.48
CA PRO A 151 -23.87 16.17 41.97
C PRO A 151 -23.43 15.91 40.51
N LEU A 152 -22.97 16.94 39.77
CA LEU A 152 -22.48 16.81 38.39
C LEU A 152 -21.01 16.39 38.31
N ALA A 153 -20.25 16.43 39.42
CA ALA A 153 -18.86 16.01 39.43
C ALA A 153 -18.69 14.50 39.10
N GLY A 154 -19.68 13.67 39.44
CA GLY A 154 -19.72 12.25 39.10
C GLY A 154 -20.09 11.95 37.63
N LEU A 155 -20.56 12.94 36.87
CA LEU A 155 -20.94 12.82 35.46
C LEU A 155 -19.83 13.24 34.49
N LYS A 156 -18.67 13.68 34.99
CA LYS A 156 -17.50 14.03 34.14
C LYS A 156 -17.07 12.90 33.18
N PRO A 157 -17.01 11.61 33.58
CA PRO A 157 -16.61 10.55 32.67
C PRO A 157 -17.63 10.32 31.55
N SER A 158 -18.92 10.41 31.86
CA SER A 158 -19.99 10.21 30.89
C SER A 158 -20.11 11.41 29.94
N LEU A 159 -19.98 12.64 30.42
CA LEU A 159 -19.99 13.85 29.59
C LEU A 159 -18.82 13.86 28.59
N ASN A 160 -17.63 13.41 28.98
CA ASN A 160 -16.50 13.27 28.05
C ASN A 160 -16.76 12.21 26.96
N HIS A 161 -17.47 11.13 27.30
CA HIS A 161 -17.86 10.12 26.33
C HIS A 161 -18.90 10.67 25.33
N TYR A 162 -19.93 11.38 25.81
CA TYR A 162 -20.93 12.01 24.94
C TYR A 162 -20.34 13.14 24.10
N ALA A 163 -19.43 13.95 24.65
CA ALA A 163 -18.72 14.99 23.90
C ALA A 163 -17.88 14.38 22.77
N ARG A 164 -17.20 13.23 23.01
CA ARG A 164 -16.49 12.49 21.96
C ARG A 164 -17.42 11.96 20.88
N LEU A 165 -18.58 11.41 21.25
CA LEU A 165 -19.56 10.93 20.27
C LEU A 165 -20.16 12.08 19.44
N ALA A 166 -20.46 13.21 20.08
CA ALA A 166 -20.96 14.41 19.40
C ALA A 166 -19.91 15.00 18.44
N TRP A 167 -18.65 15.10 18.87
CA TRP A 167 -17.53 15.52 18.01
C TRP A 167 -17.31 14.56 16.84
N GLY A 168 -17.41 13.24 17.07
CA GLY A 168 -17.33 12.25 16.01
C GLY A 168 -18.51 12.31 15.03
N GLY A 169 -19.70 12.74 15.48
CA GLY A 169 -20.85 13.02 14.63
C GLY A 169 -20.65 14.29 13.79
N LEU A 170 -20.14 15.35 14.41
CA LEU A 170 -19.89 16.64 13.76
C LEU A 170 -18.75 16.57 12.74
N ALA A 171 -17.68 15.83 13.05
CA ALA A 171 -16.61 15.53 12.11
C ALA A 171 -17.14 14.77 10.88
N ARG A 172 -17.92 13.70 11.08
CA ARG A 172 -18.55 12.95 9.97
C ARG A 172 -19.51 13.81 9.13
N ALA A 173 -20.26 14.70 9.75
CA ALA A 173 -21.14 15.62 9.04
C ALA A 173 -20.35 16.68 8.25
N ARG A 174 -19.26 17.20 8.82
CA ARG A 174 -18.35 18.13 8.15
C ARG A 174 -17.67 17.46 6.95
N ASP A 175 -17.16 16.25 7.13
CA ASP A 175 -16.47 15.50 6.07
C ASP A 175 -17.47 15.12 4.96
N GLY A 176 -18.71 14.75 5.32
CA GLY A 176 -19.79 14.54 4.36
C GLY A 176 -20.22 15.81 3.61
N TYR A 177 -20.13 16.99 4.24
CA TYR A 177 -20.42 18.28 3.60
C TYR A 177 -19.27 18.73 2.67
N LEU A 178 -18.02 18.56 3.10
CA LEU A 178 -16.83 18.83 2.30
C LEU A 178 -16.77 17.89 1.07
N ALA A 179 -17.10 16.62 1.24
CA ALA A 179 -17.20 15.67 0.11
C ALA A 179 -18.28 16.07 -0.91
N ARG A 180 -19.35 16.74 -0.47
CA ARG A 180 -20.43 17.25 -1.36
C ARG A 180 -20.11 18.59 -2.00
N THR A 181 -19.20 19.37 -1.43
CA THR A 181 -18.83 20.73 -1.90
C THR A 181 -17.52 20.77 -2.66
N ARG A 182 -16.72 19.67 -2.65
CA ARG A 182 -15.66 19.47 -3.64
C ARG A 182 -16.33 19.43 -5.03
N VAL A 183 -16.27 20.56 -5.74
CA VAL A 183 -16.50 20.60 -7.18
C VAL A 183 -15.57 19.53 -7.75
N PRO A 184 -16.08 18.50 -8.46
CA PRO A 184 -15.20 17.54 -9.11
C PRO A 184 -14.26 18.34 -9.99
N CYS A 185 -12.96 18.33 -9.67
CA CYS A 185 -11.97 18.93 -10.54
C CYS A 185 -12.22 18.33 -11.93
N PRO A 186 -12.41 19.16 -12.98
CA PRO A 186 -12.62 18.63 -14.31
C PRO A 186 -11.49 17.64 -14.60
N PRO A 187 -11.80 16.42 -15.06
CA PRO A 187 -10.82 15.36 -15.19
C PRO A 187 -9.68 15.85 -16.07
N MET A 188 -8.50 16.09 -15.47
CA MET A 188 -7.34 16.50 -16.25
C MET A 188 -7.03 15.41 -17.28
N ASP A 189 -6.90 15.83 -18.53
CA ASP A 189 -6.55 14.94 -19.63
C ASP A 189 -5.07 14.59 -19.50
N ILE A 190 -4.76 13.31 -19.27
CA ILE A 190 -3.37 12.83 -19.19
C ILE A 190 -2.83 12.78 -20.61
N LYS A 191 -2.42 13.93 -21.14
CA LYS A 191 -1.80 14.04 -22.46
C LYS A 191 -0.28 13.97 -22.30
N GLY A 192 0.29 12.84 -22.70
CA GLY A 192 1.74 12.67 -22.73
C GLY A 192 2.38 12.69 -21.34
N ASP A 193 3.29 13.64 -21.13
CA ASP A 193 4.14 13.78 -19.94
C ASP A 193 3.56 14.74 -18.88
N ASP A 194 2.30 15.14 -19.01
CA ASP A 194 1.67 16.05 -18.05
C ASP A 194 1.20 15.34 -16.78
N TRP A 195 1.05 16.12 -15.70
CA TRP A 195 0.47 15.63 -14.45
C TRP A 195 -1.05 15.52 -14.58
N GLY A 196 -1.59 14.35 -14.27
CA GLY A 196 -3.01 14.09 -14.09
C GLY A 196 -3.40 14.05 -12.62
N VAL A 197 -4.68 13.81 -12.37
CA VAL A 197 -5.25 13.58 -11.03
C VAL A 197 -5.87 12.18 -10.99
N ALA A 198 -5.62 11.45 -9.91
CA ALA A 198 -6.35 10.26 -9.56
C ALA A 198 -6.94 10.36 -8.16
N THR A 199 -8.07 9.72 -7.93
CA THR A 199 -8.72 9.67 -6.61
C THR A 199 -8.42 8.33 -5.96
N LEU A 200 -7.97 8.32 -4.70
CA LEU A 200 -7.79 7.09 -3.95
C LEU A 200 -9.16 6.48 -3.61
N VAL A 201 -9.44 5.26 -4.08
CA VAL A 201 -10.73 4.59 -3.91
C VAL A 201 -10.68 3.55 -2.81
N ALA A 202 -9.58 2.83 -2.68
CA ALA A 202 -9.44 1.77 -1.68
C ALA A 202 -8.01 1.65 -1.18
N LYS A 203 -7.91 1.23 0.08
CA LYS A 203 -6.68 0.78 0.73
C LYS A 203 -6.92 -0.61 1.29
N GLU A 204 -6.06 -1.54 0.92
CA GLU A 204 -6.14 -2.92 1.39
C GLU A 204 -4.79 -3.31 1.97
N GLU A 205 -4.80 -3.97 3.12
CA GLU A 205 -3.59 -4.59 3.66
C GLU A 205 -3.31 -5.87 2.90
N ALA A 206 -2.04 -6.13 2.60
CA ALA A 206 -1.66 -7.32 1.88
C ALA A 206 -0.45 -8.05 2.46
N GLY A 207 -0.44 -9.36 2.21
CA GLY A 207 0.55 -10.31 2.75
C GLY A 207 0.27 -10.76 4.19
N GLY A 208 0.66 -11.99 4.51
CA GLY A 208 0.44 -12.61 5.82
C GLY A 208 1.13 -11.92 7.01
N GLY A 209 2.09 -11.03 6.74
CA GLY A 209 2.74 -10.19 7.75
C GLY A 209 2.24 -8.74 7.80
N GLY A 210 1.28 -8.36 6.94
CA GLY A 210 0.76 -7.00 6.86
C GLY A 210 1.81 -5.93 6.56
N CYS A 211 2.89 -6.27 5.85
CA CYS A 211 3.97 -5.35 5.51
C CYS A 211 3.70 -4.55 4.22
N TYR A 212 2.78 -5.02 3.39
CA TYR A 212 2.40 -4.38 2.14
C TYR A 212 1.00 -3.75 2.21
N ALA A 213 0.79 -2.75 1.37
CA ALA A 213 -0.49 -2.10 1.18
C ALA A 213 -0.78 -1.97 -0.32
N ILE A 214 -2.01 -2.32 -0.71
CA ILE A 214 -2.52 -2.13 -2.05
C ILE A 214 -3.35 -0.85 -2.05
N HIS A 215 -2.98 0.08 -2.92
CA HIS A 215 -3.71 1.32 -3.12
C HIS A 215 -4.40 1.26 -4.49
N THR A 216 -5.72 1.36 -4.50
CA THR A 216 -6.52 1.41 -5.73
C THR A 216 -6.93 2.84 -6.01
N PHE A 217 -6.56 3.35 -7.18
CA PHE A 217 -6.84 4.70 -7.63
C PHE A 217 -7.83 4.68 -8.79
N ALA A 218 -8.80 5.60 -8.79
CA ALA A 218 -9.69 5.86 -9.91
C ALA A 218 -9.14 6.95 -10.80
N ILE A 219 -9.29 6.73 -12.11
CA ILE A 219 -9.07 7.71 -13.18
C ILE A 219 -10.39 7.91 -13.94
N PRO A 220 -10.51 8.95 -14.78
CA PRO A 220 -11.74 9.19 -15.53
C PRO A 220 -12.19 7.96 -16.32
N ARG A 221 -13.50 7.66 -16.32
CA ARG A 221 -14.07 6.46 -16.96
C ARG A 221 -13.72 6.40 -18.45
N GLY A 222 -13.51 5.18 -18.96
CA GLY A 222 -13.17 4.94 -20.37
C GLY A 222 -11.75 5.36 -20.74
N ARG A 223 -10.88 5.64 -19.75
CA ARG A 223 -9.46 5.90 -19.96
C ARG A 223 -8.62 4.83 -19.27
N THR A 224 -7.50 4.51 -19.90
CA THR A 224 -6.42 3.71 -19.33
C THR A 224 -5.26 4.63 -18.98
N LEU A 225 -4.40 4.20 -18.05
CA LEU A 225 -3.18 4.94 -17.76
C LEU A 225 -2.18 4.69 -18.89
N PRO A 226 -1.61 5.73 -19.55
CA PRO A 226 -0.74 5.57 -20.71
C PRO A 226 0.69 5.15 -20.30
N VAL A 227 0.81 4.06 -19.53
CA VAL A 227 2.09 3.48 -19.12
C VAL A 227 2.53 2.37 -20.08
N GLY A 228 3.81 2.40 -20.43
CA GLY A 228 4.54 1.36 -21.14
C GLY A 228 4.83 0.15 -20.25
N MET A 229 5.40 -0.89 -20.87
CA MET A 229 5.80 -2.10 -20.16
C MET A 229 6.86 -1.75 -19.11
N ALA A 230 6.74 -2.32 -17.91
CA ALA A 230 7.62 -2.03 -16.77
C ALA A 230 7.76 -0.54 -16.40
N GLN A 231 7.02 0.38 -17.02
CA GLN A 231 7.09 1.80 -16.74
C GLN A 231 6.42 2.07 -15.39
N LYS A 232 7.09 2.86 -14.56
CA LYS A 232 6.51 3.31 -13.29
C LYS A 232 5.43 4.36 -13.53
N VAL A 233 4.48 4.45 -12.61
CA VAL A 233 3.66 5.65 -12.40
C VAL A 233 4.26 6.44 -11.24
N ASN A 234 4.56 7.71 -11.47
CA ASN A 234 4.96 8.62 -10.42
C ASN A 234 3.71 9.19 -9.77
N LEU A 235 3.65 9.10 -8.45
CA LEU A 235 2.62 9.69 -7.62
C LEU A 235 3.22 10.86 -6.83
N CYS A 236 2.40 11.89 -6.60
CA CYS A 236 2.79 13.09 -5.88
C CYS A 236 1.61 13.60 -5.04
N CYS A 237 1.84 13.85 -3.76
CA CYS A 237 0.85 14.45 -2.86
C CYS A 237 1.55 15.33 -1.81
N LEU A 238 0.75 16.00 -0.98
CA LEU A 238 1.22 16.77 0.17
C LEU A 238 1.14 15.91 1.43
N ASP A 239 2.18 15.94 2.25
CA ASP A 239 2.13 15.39 3.61
C ASP A 239 1.42 16.37 4.57
N LYS A 240 1.20 15.95 5.83
CA LYS A 240 0.62 16.82 6.88
C LYS A 240 1.40 18.11 7.16
N GLY A 241 2.66 18.18 6.75
CA GLY A 241 3.51 19.36 6.86
C GLY A 241 3.51 20.23 5.62
N ASP A 242 2.59 20.02 4.68
CA ASP A 242 2.52 20.67 3.38
C ASP A 242 3.78 20.48 2.52
N ASN A 243 4.58 19.45 2.80
CA ASN A 243 5.73 19.10 1.98
C ASN A 243 5.27 18.23 0.81
N VAL A 244 5.86 18.47 -0.36
CA VAL A 244 5.63 17.64 -1.53
C VAL A 244 6.38 16.32 -1.37
N VAL A 245 5.64 15.22 -1.30
CA VAL A 245 6.19 13.86 -1.32
C VAL A 245 5.92 13.21 -2.67
N ARG A 246 6.92 12.50 -3.20
CA ARG A 246 6.88 11.87 -4.52
C ARG A 246 7.51 10.49 -4.52
N GLY A 247 7.08 9.64 -5.43
CA GLY A 247 7.61 8.28 -5.56
C GLY A 247 7.01 7.54 -6.75
N GLY A 248 7.77 6.58 -7.27
CA GLY A 248 7.41 5.80 -8.45
C GLY A 248 7.00 4.38 -8.10
N PHE A 249 5.89 3.92 -8.67
CA PHE A 249 5.32 2.58 -8.46
C PHE A 249 5.15 1.85 -9.77
N HIS A 250 5.29 0.53 -9.76
CA HIS A 250 4.81 -0.29 -10.86
C HIS A 250 3.32 -0.59 -10.69
N LEU A 251 2.60 -0.70 -11.80
CA LEU A 251 1.20 -1.13 -11.75
C LEU A 251 1.12 -2.59 -11.35
N ALA A 252 0.26 -2.89 -10.38
CA ALA A 252 -0.03 -4.25 -9.95
C ALA A 252 -1.18 -4.88 -10.75
N ASN A 253 -1.99 -4.08 -11.40
CA ASN A 253 -3.06 -4.53 -12.27
C ASN A 253 -2.64 -4.45 -13.76
N PRO A 254 -3.38 -5.12 -14.68
CA PRO A 254 -3.12 -5.02 -16.10
C PRO A 254 -3.13 -3.56 -16.60
N ARG A 255 -2.18 -3.18 -17.46
CA ARG A 255 -2.04 -1.79 -17.96
C ARG A 255 -3.25 -1.27 -18.74
N HIS A 256 -4.03 -2.17 -19.32
CA HIS A 256 -5.20 -1.83 -20.12
C HIS A 256 -6.50 -1.80 -19.30
N GLU A 257 -6.41 -1.88 -17.98
CA GLU A 257 -7.61 -1.74 -17.14
C GLU A 257 -8.14 -0.31 -17.18
N GLU A 258 -9.41 -0.17 -17.52
CA GLU A 258 -10.07 1.13 -17.66
C GLU A 258 -10.55 1.68 -16.32
N GLY A 259 -10.42 2.99 -16.13
CA GLY A 259 -11.02 3.72 -15.03
C GLY A 259 -10.36 3.52 -13.66
N ARG A 260 -9.40 2.59 -13.52
CA ARG A 260 -8.63 2.41 -12.29
C ARG A 260 -7.26 1.81 -12.51
N PHE A 261 -6.37 2.05 -11.55
CA PHE A 261 -5.10 1.36 -11.46
C PHE A 261 -4.76 1.03 -10.01
N LYS A 262 -3.94 0.00 -9.82
CA LYS A 262 -3.48 -0.47 -8.51
C LYS A 262 -1.98 -0.33 -8.41
N VAL A 263 -1.51 0.15 -7.27
CA VAL A 263 -0.09 0.14 -6.90
C VAL A 263 0.08 -0.57 -5.57
N VAL A 264 1.24 -1.19 -5.39
CA VAL A 264 1.59 -1.87 -4.14
C VAL A 264 2.79 -1.15 -3.56
N GLY A 265 2.64 -0.70 -2.31
CA GLY A 265 3.68 -0.08 -1.51
C GLY A 265 3.95 -0.87 -0.24
N THR A 266 4.96 -0.46 0.53
CA THR A 266 5.11 -0.92 1.90
C THR A 266 4.26 -0.03 2.82
N LYS A 267 3.97 -0.47 4.05
CA LYS A 267 3.32 0.42 5.05
C LYS A 267 4.26 1.51 5.59
N GLY A 268 5.51 1.57 5.12
CA GLY A 268 6.47 2.62 5.43
C GLY A 268 6.92 2.65 6.89
N THR A 269 7.91 1.83 7.24
CA THR A 269 8.66 1.99 8.51
C THR A 269 9.85 2.94 8.31
N ARG A 270 10.39 3.51 9.40
CA ARG A 270 11.62 4.33 9.29
C ARG A 270 12.82 3.53 8.80
N GLU A 271 12.85 2.22 9.04
CA GLU A 271 13.92 1.32 8.59
C GLU A 271 13.91 1.17 7.06
N ASP A 272 12.74 1.33 6.43
CA ASP A 272 12.57 1.24 4.98
C ASP A 272 13.25 2.39 4.21
N GLU A 273 13.55 3.52 4.85
CA GLU A 273 14.20 4.68 4.19
C GLU A 273 15.59 4.34 3.66
N GLY A 274 16.33 3.46 4.35
CA GLY A 274 17.66 3.01 3.91
C GLY A 274 17.60 2.00 2.75
N VAL A 275 16.49 1.29 2.61
CA VAL A 275 16.29 0.21 1.63
C VAL A 275 15.72 0.74 0.32
N TRP A 276 14.68 1.58 0.41
CA TRP A 276 13.88 2.03 -0.73
C TRP A 276 14.16 3.47 -1.13
N GLY A 277 14.99 4.18 -0.36
CA GLY A 277 15.25 5.60 -0.49
C GLY A 277 14.19 6.45 0.22
N LYS A 278 14.65 7.60 0.73
CA LYS A 278 13.85 8.52 1.54
C LYS A 278 12.57 9.00 0.85
N GLU A 279 12.63 9.31 -0.44
CA GLU A 279 11.46 9.83 -1.19
C GLU A 279 10.33 8.79 -1.26
N LYS A 280 10.65 7.56 -1.71
CA LYS A 280 9.68 6.48 -1.82
C LYS A 280 9.11 6.07 -0.47
N ALA A 281 9.97 5.85 0.54
CA ALA A 281 9.52 5.47 1.88
C ALA A 281 8.64 6.55 2.54
N SER A 282 8.95 7.83 2.30
CA SER A 282 8.10 8.94 2.77
C SER A 282 6.74 8.90 2.09
N LEU A 283 6.69 8.69 0.77
CA LEU A 283 5.43 8.60 0.05
C LEU A 283 4.61 7.36 0.46
N ASP A 284 5.23 6.19 0.62
CA ASP A 284 4.57 4.96 1.10
C ASP A 284 3.89 5.21 2.46
N ARG A 285 4.62 5.84 3.40
CA ARG A 285 4.07 6.24 4.69
C ARG A 285 2.92 7.24 4.55
N THR A 286 3.08 8.29 3.73
CA THR A 286 2.03 9.29 3.52
C THR A 286 0.77 8.69 2.88
N LEU A 287 0.94 7.82 1.88
CA LEU A 287 -0.15 7.10 1.22
C LEU A 287 -0.88 6.19 2.21
N TRP A 288 -0.17 5.54 3.13
CA TRP A 288 -0.76 4.65 4.12
C TRP A 288 -1.45 5.39 5.28
N GLU A 289 -0.77 6.35 5.90
CA GLU A 289 -1.19 6.96 7.16
C GLU A 289 -2.02 8.24 6.99
N GLU A 290 -1.81 9.00 5.92
CA GLU A 290 -2.31 10.38 5.81
C GLU A 290 -3.40 10.53 4.77
N VAL A 291 -3.16 10.07 3.55
CA VAL A 291 -4.11 10.19 2.42
C VAL A 291 -5.37 9.38 2.74
N GLN A 292 -6.56 9.95 2.68
CA GLN A 292 -7.80 9.22 2.93
C GLN A 292 -8.45 8.72 1.64
N VAL A 293 -9.31 7.71 1.75
CA VAL A 293 -10.16 7.31 0.63
C VAL A 293 -11.03 8.51 0.23
N GLY A 294 -11.03 8.85 -1.05
CA GLY A 294 -11.67 10.04 -1.62
C GLY A 294 -10.73 11.23 -1.83
N ASP A 295 -9.48 11.16 -1.38
CA ASP A 295 -8.48 12.20 -1.66
C ASP A 295 -7.86 12.04 -3.04
N GLU A 296 -7.41 13.18 -3.57
CA GLU A 296 -6.80 13.31 -4.88
C GLU A 296 -5.26 13.26 -4.76
N VAL A 297 -4.63 12.56 -5.70
CA VAL A 297 -3.19 12.43 -5.83
C VAL A 297 -2.81 12.80 -7.25
N ALA A 298 -1.74 13.58 -7.41
CA ALA A 298 -1.21 13.91 -8.71
C ALA A 298 -0.43 12.71 -9.27
N ILE A 299 -0.67 12.37 -10.54
CA ILE A 299 -0.08 11.19 -11.18
C ILE A 299 0.63 11.59 -12.47
N LYS A 300 1.72 10.94 -12.81
CA LYS A 300 2.44 11.14 -14.07
C LYS A 300 3.09 9.83 -14.52
N PRO A 301 3.00 9.43 -15.80
CA PRO A 301 3.79 8.31 -16.32
C PRO A 301 5.29 8.55 -16.09
N GLY A 302 6.00 7.55 -15.60
CA GLY A 302 7.43 7.60 -15.31
C GLY A 302 8.30 7.54 -16.56
N LYS A 303 9.62 7.41 -16.40
CA LYS A 303 10.48 7.15 -17.56
C LYS A 303 10.29 5.71 -18.03
N ARG A 304 10.28 5.49 -19.35
CA ARG A 304 10.32 4.14 -19.93
C ARG A 304 11.71 3.57 -19.71
N THR A 305 11.81 2.45 -19.01
CA THR A 305 13.07 1.75 -18.73
C THR A 305 13.28 0.59 -19.71
N LEU A 306 12.24 -0.20 -19.95
CA LEU A 306 12.30 -1.39 -20.79
C LEU A 306 11.02 -1.51 -21.63
N GLU A 307 11.17 -1.70 -22.95
CA GLU A 307 10.06 -1.88 -23.87
C GLU A 307 10.35 -3.07 -24.78
N TYR A 308 9.51 -4.10 -24.71
CA TYR A 308 9.58 -5.24 -25.62
C TYR A 308 8.72 -4.96 -26.85
N ARG A 309 9.37 -4.90 -28.02
CA ARG A 309 8.72 -4.60 -29.31
C ARG A 309 8.47 -5.83 -30.18
N GLY A 310 8.63 -7.04 -29.64
CA GLY A 310 8.35 -8.30 -30.34
C GLY A 310 9.47 -8.82 -31.25
N GLN A 311 9.09 -9.55 -32.30
CA GLN A 311 9.90 -10.48 -33.13
C GLN A 311 11.22 -9.95 -33.71
N ALA A 312 11.43 -8.63 -33.75
CA ALA A 312 12.59 -8.04 -34.39
C ALA A 312 13.89 -8.17 -33.58
N LEU A 313 13.83 -8.72 -32.35
CA LEU A 313 14.97 -8.80 -31.44
C LEU A 313 15.42 -10.25 -31.19
N PRO A 314 16.73 -10.50 -31.00
CA PRO A 314 17.32 -11.84 -30.87
C PRO A 314 17.04 -12.51 -29.51
N VAL A 315 16.19 -11.92 -28.66
CA VAL A 315 15.96 -12.44 -27.31
C VAL A 315 15.03 -13.64 -27.36
N THR A 316 15.56 -14.81 -27.01
CA THR A 316 14.85 -16.08 -26.95
C THR A 316 14.49 -16.48 -25.53
N ASP A 317 15.26 -16.05 -24.53
CA ASP A 317 15.10 -16.50 -23.15
C ASP A 317 15.15 -15.30 -22.20
N MET A 318 14.14 -15.18 -21.34
CA MET A 318 14.01 -14.07 -20.39
C MET A 318 14.18 -14.58 -18.96
N VAL A 319 15.11 -13.99 -18.21
CA VAL A 319 15.38 -14.36 -16.82
C VAL A 319 15.07 -13.17 -15.92
N TYR A 320 14.00 -13.29 -15.14
CA TYR A 320 13.56 -12.28 -14.19
C TYR A 320 14.07 -12.64 -12.78
N VAL A 321 14.93 -11.80 -12.20
CA VAL A 321 15.42 -11.98 -10.82
C VAL A 321 14.91 -10.83 -9.98
N CYS A 322 14.13 -11.12 -8.93
CA CYS A 322 13.49 -10.06 -8.16
C CYS A 322 13.50 -10.29 -6.65
N ASN A 323 13.36 -9.20 -5.89
CA ASN A 323 13.23 -9.18 -4.44
C ASN A 323 12.05 -8.31 -4.00
N GLY A 324 11.29 -8.79 -3.00
CA GLY A 324 10.15 -8.08 -2.43
C GLY A 324 9.13 -7.66 -3.50
N LEU A 325 8.82 -6.36 -3.55
CA LEU A 325 7.90 -5.75 -4.53
C LEU A 325 8.46 -5.71 -5.97
N GLY A 326 9.72 -6.08 -6.18
CA GLY A 326 10.29 -6.25 -7.51
C GLY A 326 9.55 -7.28 -8.36
N VAL A 327 8.78 -8.19 -7.75
CA VAL A 327 7.94 -9.16 -8.47
C VAL A 327 6.82 -8.50 -9.29
N VAL A 328 6.30 -7.35 -8.86
CA VAL A 328 5.15 -6.67 -9.49
C VAL A 328 5.43 -6.33 -10.96
N PRO A 329 6.54 -5.64 -11.31
CA PRO A 329 6.88 -5.44 -12.72
C PRO A 329 7.25 -6.73 -13.46
N MET A 330 7.71 -7.79 -12.79
CA MET A 330 8.07 -9.05 -13.45
C MET A 330 6.85 -9.82 -13.93
N ILE A 331 5.80 -9.91 -13.11
CA ILE A 331 4.54 -10.56 -13.50
C ILE A 331 3.93 -9.83 -14.70
N GLY A 332 3.91 -8.49 -14.67
CA GLY A 332 3.39 -7.68 -15.77
C GLY A 332 4.14 -7.94 -17.08
N GLN A 333 5.48 -7.97 -17.04
CA GLN A 333 6.30 -8.26 -18.22
C GLN A 333 6.17 -9.70 -18.71
N ALA A 334 6.22 -10.68 -17.81
CA ALA A 334 6.08 -12.08 -18.14
C ALA A 334 4.73 -12.32 -18.84
N ARG A 335 3.64 -11.77 -18.29
CA ARG A 335 2.29 -11.86 -18.89
C ARG A 335 2.27 -11.29 -20.31
N GLU A 336 2.89 -10.15 -20.55
CA GLU A 336 2.88 -9.52 -21.88
C GLU A 336 3.74 -10.26 -22.89
N VAL A 337 4.94 -10.69 -22.48
CA VAL A 337 5.87 -11.44 -23.32
C VAL A 337 5.30 -12.81 -23.68
N LEU A 338 4.62 -13.48 -22.74
CA LEU A 338 4.05 -14.81 -22.94
C LEU A 338 2.76 -14.77 -23.76
N ASN A 339 1.90 -13.76 -23.55
CA ASN A 339 0.64 -13.60 -24.29
C ASN A 339 0.79 -12.98 -25.69
N ALA A 340 1.93 -12.36 -25.99
CA ALA A 340 2.21 -11.85 -27.32
C ALA A 340 2.26 -13.01 -28.34
N GLN A 341 1.31 -13.03 -29.29
CA GLN A 341 1.26 -14.01 -30.39
C GLN A 341 2.56 -14.05 -31.21
N ALA A 342 3.24 -12.90 -31.28
CA ALA A 342 4.45 -12.67 -32.04
C ALA A 342 5.67 -12.50 -31.11
N SER A 343 5.77 -13.29 -30.04
CA SER A 343 6.94 -13.24 -29.15
C SER A 343 8.09 -14.11 -29.67
N SER A 344 9.31 -13.59 -29.71
CA SER A 344 10.54 -14.39 -29.96
C SER A 344 10.96 -15.20 -28.73
N VAL A 345 10.46 -14.84 -27.55
CA VAL A 345 10.80 -15.45 -26.28
C VAL A 345 10.17 -16.84 -26.16
N LYS A 346 11.01 -17.86 -26.15
CA LYS A 346 10.67 -19.27 -25.98
C LYS A 346 10.42 -19.59 -24.50
N THR A 347 11.36 -19.20 -23.64
CA THR A 347 11.31 -19.50 -22.21
C THR A 347 11.42 -18.23 -21.36
N CYS A 348 10.81 -18.29 -20.19
CA CYS A 348 10.73 -17.21 -19.21
C CYS A 348 10.94 -17.84 -17.83
N THR A 349 11.95 -17.40 -17.09
CA THR A 349 12.23 -17.87 -15.73
C THR A 349 12.04 -16.72 -14.76
N VAL A 350 11.27 -16.90 -13.69
CA VAL A 350 11.08 -15.91 -12.62
C VAL A 350 11.65 -16.47 -11.33
N VAL A 351 12.73 -15.85 -10.84
CA VAL A 351 13.38 -16.18 -9.57
C VAL A 351 13.08 -15.07 -8.57
N TRP A 352 12.20 -15.35 -7.60
CA TRP A 352 11.78 -14.42 -6.57
C TRP A 352 12.45 -14.74 -5.24
N ILE A 353 13.40 -13.90 -4.84
CA ILE A 353 14.28 -14.11 -3.68
C ILE A 353 13.83 -13.22 -2.54
N ASN A 354 13.55 -13.78 -1.36
CA ASN A 354 13.22 -13.03 -0.15
C ASN A 354 13.95 -13.59 1.08
N GLU A 355 13.98 -12.83 2.17
CA GLU A 355 14.61 -13.29 3.42
C GLU A 355 13.68 -14.14 4.27
N ARG A 356 12.39 -13.83 4.23
CA ARG A 356 11.38 -14.47 5.07
C ARG A 356 10.20 -14.95 4.24
N PRO A 357 9.59 -16.09 4.60
CA PRO A 357 8.38 -16.58 3.93
C PRO A 357 7.24 -15.55 3.95
N GLY A 358 7.12 -14.76 5.01
CA GLY A 358 6.08 -13.72 5.13
C GLY A 358 6.28 -12.49 4.23
N GLN A 359 7.41 -12.37 3.53
CA GLN A 359 7.69 -11.28 2.59
C GLN A 359 7.20 -11.57 1.18
N PHE A 360 6.80 -12.82 0.87
CA PHE A 360 6.11 -13.13 -0.37
C PHE A 360 4.72 -12.50 -0.34
N TYR A 361 4.53 -11.50 -1.20
CA TYR A 361 3.25 -10.82 -1.40
C TYR A 361 2.23 -11.83 -1.96
N GLN A 362 1.25 -12.20 -1.13
CA GLN A 362 0.37 -13.35 -1.37
C GLN A 362 -0.45 -13.23 -2.68
N GLU A 363 -0.89 -12.03 -3.01
CA GLU A 363 -1.63 -11.74 -4.23
C GLU A 363 -0.72 -11.90 -5.46
N ALA A 364 0.52 -11.40 -5.44
CA ALA A 364 1.47 -11.65 -6.52
C ALA A 364 1.87 -13.12 -6.61
N TYR A 365 1.97 -13.83 -5.48
CA TYR A 365 2.23 -15.27 -5.48
C TYR A 365 1.12 -16.01 -6.22
N LYS A 366 -0.14 -15.71 -5.89
CA LYS A 366 -1.30 -16.29 -6.57
C LYS A 366 -1.35 -15.92 -8.05
N GLU A 367 -1.07 -14.67 -8.40
CA GLU A 367 -1.02 -14.26 -9.80
C GLU A 367 0.09 -14.98 -10.58
N LEU A 368 1.26 -15.15 -9.97
CA LEU A 368 2.38 -15.84 -10.59
C LEU A 368 2.09 -17.34 -10.76
N GLU A 369 1.45 -17.97 -9.78
CA GLU A 369 0.94 -19.33 -9.85
C GLU A 369 -0.10 -19.50 -10.97
N ASP A 370 -1.07 -18.58 -11.07
CA ASP A 370 -2.06 -18.57 -12.14
C ASP A 370 -1.41 -18.44 -13.52
N GLU A 371 -0.41 -17.56 -13.68
CA GLU A 371 0.34 -17.43 -14.94
C GLU A 371 1.20 -18.67 -15.24
N PHE A 372 1.80 -19.30 -14.22
CA PHE A 372 2.54 -20.55 -14.37
C PHE A 372 1.64 -21.66 -14.91
N TYR A 373 0.44 -21.85 -14.34
CA TYR A 373 -0.48 -22.88 -14.83
C TYR A 373 -0.97 -22.63 -16.26
N LYS A 374 -1.12 -21.36 -16.67
CA LYS A 374 -1.46 -21.01 -18.07
C LYS A 374 -0.31 -21.29 -19.03
N HIS A 375 0.93 -21.11 -18.60
CA HIS A 375 2.12 -21.12 -19.46
C HIS A 375 3.20 -22.11 -19.00
N ASN A 376 2.83 -23.23 -18.38
CA ASN A 376 3.75 -24.16 -17.70
C ASN A 376 4.88 -24.75 -18.56
N ARG A 377 4.78 -24.70 -19.90
CA ARG A 377 5.84 -25.12 -20.82
C ARG A 377 6.86 -24.03 -21.15
N ARG A 378 6.52 -22.77 -20.87
CA ARG A 378 7.29 -21.58 -21.24
C ARG A 378 7.69 -20.74 -20.04
N LEU A 379 6.98 -20.85 -18.92
CA LEU A 379 7.22 -20.11 -17.70
C LEU A 379 7.70 -21.07 -16.61
N ASP A 380 8.86 -20.79 -16.05
CA ASP A 380 9.38 -21.42 -14.85
C ASP A 380 9.41 -20.40 -13.70
N VAL A 381 9.11 -20.86 -12.49
CA VAL A 381 8.95 -19.99 -11.32
C VAL A 381 9.65 -20.64 -10.13
N SER A 382 10.56 -19.89 -9.52
CA SER A 382 11.29 -20.31 -8.33
C SER A 382 11.17 -19.23 -7.24
N CYS A 383 10.61 -19.60 -6.08
CA CYS A 383 10.57 -18.74 -4.91
C CYS A 383 11.64 -19.22 -3.93
N CYS A 384 12.71 -18.43 -3.77
CA CYS A 384 13.88 -18.82 -2.99
C CYS A 384 13.97 -18.00 -1.69
N LEU A 385 14.45 -18.65 -0.63
CA LEU A 385 14.75 -17.99 0.64
C LEU A 385 16.25 -17.81 0.78
N GLU A 386 16.68 -16.58 1.09
CA GLU A 386 18.08 -16.24 1.36
C GLU A 386 18.18 -15.57 2.73
N ARG A 387 19.01 -16.11 3.63
CA ARG A 387 19.12 -15.57 5.00
C ARG A 387 19.72 -14.18 5.04
N ASP A 388 20.62 -13.89 4.11
CA ASP A 388 21.30 -12.61 4.04
C ASP A 388 21.32 -12.07 2.61
N VAL A 389 20.23 -11.39 2.25
CA VAL A 389 20.12 -10.74 0.94
C VAL A 389 21.07 -9.52 0.86
N TYR A 390 21.51 -8.97 2.00
CA TYR A 390 22.38 -7.80 2.05
C TYR A 390 23.87 -8.14 1.89
N GLY A 391 24.41 -9.07 2.69
CA GLY A 391 25.85 -9.31 2.83
C GLY A 391 26.39 -10.62 2.25
N GLY A 392 25.58 -11.68 2.20
CA GLY A 392 26.02 -13.03 1.75
C GLY A 392 26.34 -13.12 0.27
N ASN A 393 26.90 -14.22 -0.22
CA ASN A 393 27.06 -14.46 -1.67
C ASN A 393 25.83 -15.23 -2.20
N LEU A 394 25.11 -14.68 -3.19
CA LEU A 394 23.92 -15.35 -3.75
C LEU A 394 24.25 -16.70 -4.39
N GLY A 395 25.48 -16.89 -4.90
CA GLY A 395 25.91 -18.13 -5.52
C GLY A 395 26.24 -19.25 -4.52
N GLU A 396 26.35 -18.96 -3.22
CA GLU A 396 26.53 -20.00 -2.19
C GLU A 396 25.21 -20.70 -1.85
N ASN A 397 24.08 -20.08 -2.18
CA ASN A 397 22.76 -20.67 -2.00
C ASN A 397 22.42 -21.57 -3.19
N GLY A 398 22.52 -22.88 -2.97
CA GLY A 398 22.26 -23.89 -4.01
C GLY A 398 20.85 -23.83 -4.62
N GLU A 399 19.83 -23.34 -3.90
CA GLU A 399 18.49 -23.17 -4.48
C GLU A 399 18.47 -22.02 -5.49
N ILE A 400 19.11 -20.90 -5.17
CA ILE A 400 19.22 -19.74 -6.08
C ILE A 400 20.09 -20.10 -7.29
N ASP A 401 21.20 -20.79 -7.05
CA ASP A 401 22.12 -21.20 -8.12
C ASP A 401 21.47 -22.23 -9.06
N ALA A 402 20.68 -23.17 -8.54
CA ALA A 402 19.93 -24.10 -9.39
C ALA A 402 18.79 -23.42 -10.17
N SER A 403 18.17 -22.39 -9.60
CA SER A 403 17.00 -21.71 -10.19
C SER A 403 17.36 -20.71 -11.28
N VAL A 404 18.57 -20.14 -11.26
CA VAL A 404 19.02 -19.19 -12.28
C VAL A 404 19.74 -19.95 -13.40
N PRO A 405 19.21 -19.95 -14.64
CA PRO A 405 19.84 -20.63 -15.75
C PRO A 405 21.20 -20.00 -16.09
N GLY A 406 22.11 -20.81 -16.63
CA GLY A 406 23.36 -20.30 -17.19
C GLY A 406 23.11 -19.40 -18.41
N TYR A 407 24.05 -18.51 -18.71
CA TYR A 407 23.95 -17.63 -19.88
C TYR A 407 24.02 -18.44 -21.18
N GLY A 408 23.08 -18.17 -22.10
CA GLY A 408 23.13 -18.60 -23.49
C GLY A 408 22.94 -17.40 -24.43
N GLU A 409 23.34 -17.56 -25.70
CA GLU A 409 23.04 -16.56 -26.72
C GLU A 409 21.53 -16.35 -26.84
N GLY A 410 21.10 -15.09 -26.84
CA GLY A 410 19.68 -14.73 -26.83
C GLY A 410 19.03 -14.70 -25.44
N THR A 411 19.77 -14.94 -24.36
CA THR A 411 19.28 -14.75 -22.98
C THR A 411 19.41 -13.30 -22.52
N MET A 412 18.33 -12.73 -21.99
CA MET A 412 18.32 -11.43 -21.33
C MET A 412 17.88 -11.58 -19.87
N ALA A 413 18.62 -10.96 -18.96
CA ALA A 413 18.26 -10.92 -17.55
C ALA A 413 17.64 -9.56 -17.20
N VAL A 414 16.57 -9.56 -16.40
CA VAL A 414 15.93 -8.36 -15.88
C VAL A 414 15.85 -8.46 -14.37
N VAL A 415 16.36 -7.46 -13.67
CA VAL A 415 16.51 -7.45 -12.22
C VAL A 415 15.66 -6.36 -11.60
N ALA A 416 14.88 -6.65 -10.56
CA ALA A 416 14.16 -5.62 -9.79
C ALA A 416 14.19 -5.86 -8.29
N GLY A 417 14.41 -4.80 -7.54
CA GLY A 417 14.42 -4.82 -6.08
C GLY A 417 15.10 -3.58 -5.53
N PRO A 418 15.42 -3.56 -4.23
CA PRO A 418 16.25 -2.53 -3.63
C PRO A 418 17.62 -2.38 -4.31
N ASP A 419 18.22 -1.19 -4.26
CA ASP A 419 19.48 -0.90 -4.95
C ASP A 419 20.63 -1.84 -4.56
N TYR A 420 20.71 -2.25 -3.29
CA TYR A 420 21.72 -3.19 -2.83
C TYR A 420 21.53 -4.58 -3.47
N PHE A 421 20.28 -5.02 -3.63
CA PHE A 421 19.95 -6.29 -4.23
C PHE A 421 20.28 -6.29 -5.72
N VAL A 422 19.90 -5.22 -6.43
CA VAL A 422 20.20 -5.07 -7.86
C VAL A 422 21.72 -5.13 -8.11
N LYS A 423 22.51 -4.39 -7.32
CA LYS A 423 23.99 -4.41 -7.42
C LYS A 423 24.55 -5.81 -7.20
N LYS A 424 24.02 -6.52 -6.21
CA LYS A 424 24.46 -7.88 -5.85
C LYS A 424 24.13 -8.90 -6.94
N VAL A 425 22.89 -8.89 -7.43
CA VAL A 425 22.46 -9.77 -8.52
C VAL A 425 23.24 -9.48 -9.79
N ASN A 426 23.55 -8.22 -10.10
CA ASN A 426 24.39 -7.89 -11.24
C ASN A 426 25.78 -8.55 -11.16
N VAL A 427 26.43 -8.50 -9.99
CA VAL A 427 27.73 -9.17 -9.78
C VAL A 427 27.59 -10.69 -9.92
N TYR A 428 26.55 -11.26 -9.31
CA TYR A 428 26.28 -12.70 -9.39
C TYR A 428 26.03 -13.18 -10.84
N LEU A 429 25.19 -12.48 -11.60
CA LEU A 429 24.91 -12.80 -13.00
C LEU A 429 26.16 -12.67 -13.87
N GLN A 430 26.99 -11.66 -13.66
CA GLN A 430 28.27 -11.52 -14.36
C GLN A 430 29.22 -12.68 -14.06
N GLN A 431 29.28 -13.15 -12.81
CA GLN A 431 30.06 -14.35 -12.44
C GLN A 431 29.52 -15.62 -13.13
N ARG A 432 28.21 -15.66 -13.42
CA ARG A 432 27.57 -16.74 -14.20
C ARG A 432 27.70 -16.57 -15.72
N GLY A 433 28.46 -15.58 -16.18
CA GLY A 433 28.77 -15.37 -17.59
C GLY A 433 27.79 -14.48 -18.34
N TYR A 434 26.85 -13.81 -17.66
CA TYR A 434 25.96 -12.85 -18.30
C TYR A 434 26.72 -11.56 -18.67
N PRO A 435 26.72 -11.14 -19.95
CA PRO A 435 27.25 -9.85 -20.36
C PRO A 435 26.49 -8.69 -19.70
N ALA A 436 27.19 -7.61 -19.36
CA ALA A 436 26.59 -6.47 -18.66
C ALA A 436 25.47 -5.78 -19.46
N ASP A 437 25.56 -5.79 -20.79
CA ASP A 437 24.56 -5.29 -21.73
C ASP A 437 23.32 -6.18 -21.84
N CYS A 438 23.42 -7.44 -21.43
CA CYS A 438 22.28 -8.38 -21.35
C CYS A 438 21.55 -8.32 -20.00
N ILE A 439 21.98 -7.47 -19.05
CA ILE A 439 21.35 -7.33 -17.74
C ILE A 439 20.66 -5.96 -17.64
N CYS A 440 19.33 -5.97 -17.52
CA CYS A 440 18.51 -4.77 -17.36
C CYS A 440 18.03 -4.61 -15.92
N ALA A 441 18.42 -3.53 -15.25
CA ALA A 441 17.93 -3.21 -13.92
C ALA A 441 16.68 -2.32 -13.98
N LEU A 442 15.61 -2.75 -13.31
CA LEU A 442 14.42 -1.94 -13.04
C LEU A 442 14.55 -1.37 -11.62
N GLY A 443 15.02 -0.12 -11.56
CA GLY A 443 15.11 0.66 -10.33
C GLY A 443 13.79 1.28 -9.96
#